data_AF-A0A9D9LTZ0-F1
#
_entry.id   AF-A0A9D9LTZ0-F1
#
_cell.length_a   1.000
_cell.length_b   1.000
_cell.length_c   1.000
_cell.angle_alpha   90.00
_cell.angle_beta   90.00
_cell.angle_gamma   90.00
#
_symmetry.space_group_name_H-M   'P 1'
#
loop_
_entity.id
_entity.type
_entity.pdbx_description
1 polymer ?
#
loop_
_entity_poly.entity_id
_entity_poly.type
_entity_poly.pdbx_seq_one_letter_code
_entity_poly.pdbx_strand_id
1 'polypeptide(L)' 'MSENELETLVDAKLKEAYDAGEHPKKFFLTENGRGVVDGGEMYNALLADMMGIMKKTLIAVLKECK' A
#
# COMPACT_ATOMS: atom_id res chain seq x y z
N MET A 1 -15.26 -19.96 -4.58
CA MET A 1 -14.80 -18.56 -4.55
C MET A 1 -14.74 -18.03 -5.97
N SER A 2 -15.70 -17.17 -6.31
CA SER A 2 -15.73 -16.37 -7.54
C SER A 2 -14.55 -15.40 -7.60
N GLU A 3 -14.29 -14.80 -8.77
CA GLU A 3 -13.25 -13.79 -8.92
C GLU A 3 -13.50 -12.58 -8.02
N ASN A 4 -14.74 -12.06 -7.97
CA ASN A 4 -15.10 -10.92 -7.12
C ASN A 4 -14.88 -11.20 -5.63
N GLU A 5 -15.16 -12.43 -5.17
CA GLU A 5 -14.90 -12.82 -3.78
C GLU A 5 -13.40 -12.88 -3.48
N LEU A 6 -12.57 -13.32 -4.44
CA LEU A 6 -11.11 -13.34 -4.29
C LEU A 6 -10.54 -11.92 -4.19
N GLU A 7 -10.97 -11.00 -5.07
CA GLU A 7 -10.49 -9.62 -5.05
C GLU A 7 -10.87 -8.90 -3.74
N THR A 8 -12.10 -9.12 -3.27
CA THR A 8 -12.59 -8.58 -2.00
C THR A 8 -11.79 -9.14 -0.81
N LEU A 9 -11.46 -10.43 -0.84
CA LEU A 9 -10.66 -11.07 0.21
C LEU A 9 -9.23 -10.50 0.24
N VAL A 10 -8.59 -10.34 -0.92
CA VAL A 10 -7.24 -9.76 -1.00
C VAL A 10 -7.24 -8.33 -0.49
N ASP A 11 -8.25 -7.51 -0.85
CA ASP A 11 -8.41 -6.16 -0.32
C ASP A 11 -8.52 -6.13 1.19
N ALA A 12 -9.40 -6.97 1.76
CA ALA A 12 -9.61 -7.02 3.19
C ALA A 12 -8.32 -7.41 3.93
N LYS A 13 -7.57 -8.38 3.40
CA LYS A 13 -6.31 -8.85 4.01
C LYS A 13 -5.18 -7.84 3.89
N LEU A 14 -5.05 -7.16 2.76
CA LEU A 14 -4.09 -6.08 2.61
C LEU A 14 -4.40 -4.91 3.54
N LYS A 15 -5.69 -4.57 3.72
CA LYS A 15 -6.10 -3.54 4.66
C LYS A 15 -5.83 -3.93 6.11
N GLU A 16 -6.17 -5.15 6.51
CA GLU A 16 -5.90 -5.67 7.86
C GLU A 16 -4.40 -5.62 8.19
N ALA A 17 -3.54 -6.05 7.24
CA ALA A 17 -2.10 -6.01 7.42
C ALA A 17 -1.55 -4.57 7.50
N TYR A 18 -2.12 -3.66 6.70
CA TYR A 18 -1.77 -2.24 6.75
C TYR A 18 -2.13 -1.63 8.11
N ASP A 19 -3.37 -1.81 8.57
CA ASP A 19 -3.86 -1.22 9.82
C ASP A 19 -3.15 -1.79 11.07
N ALA A 20 -2.61 -3.01 10.99
CA ALA A 20 -1.84 -3.63 12.08
C ALA A 20 -0.40 -3.11 12.20
N GLY A 21 0.11 -2.39 11.19
CA GLY A 21 1.49 -1.90 11.16
C GLY A 21 1.66 -0.51 11.77
N GLU A 22 2.83 -0.25 12.36
CA GLU A 22 3.26 1.11 12.65
C GLU A 22 3.75 1.80 11.36
N HIS A 23 3.23 2.98 11.05
CA HIS A 23 3.62 3.75 9.88
C HIS A 23 4.58 4.88 10.25
N PRO A 24 5.66 5.10 9.47
CA PRO A 24 6.58 6.20 9.70
C PRO A 24 5.86 7.56 9.56
N LYS A 25 6.34 8.55 10.30
CA LYS A 25 5.87 9.93 10.16
C LYS A 25 6.24 10.45 8.77
N LYS A 26 5.32 11.18 8.13
CA LYS A 26 5.42 11.60 6.72
C LYS A 26 6.22 12.88 6.51
N PHE A 27 7.24 13.12 7.33
CA PHE A 27 8.10 14.30 7.22
C PHE A 27 9.36 13.93 6.42
N PHE A 28 9.69 14.74 5.43
CA PHE A 28 10.91 14.56 4.64
C PHE A 28 11.90 15.66 5.00
N LEU A 29 13.20 15.35 4.95
CA LEU A 29 14.24 16.36 5.10
C LEU A 29 14.28 17.25 3.85
N THR A 30 14.43 18.55 4.05
CA THR A 30 14.75 19.49 2.96
C THR A 30 16.06 19.07 2.28
N GLU A 31 16.25 19.38 0.99
CA GLU A 31 17.48 19.02 0.24
C GLU A 31 18.79 19.48 0.91
N ASN A 32 18.76 20.61 1.61
CA ASN A 32 19.92 21.14 2.33
C ASN A 32 20.09 20.56 3.76
N GLY A 33 19.22 19.66 4.20
CA GLY A 33 19.24 18.99 5.51
C GLY A 33 18.90 19.86 6.72
N ARG A 34 18.45 21.11 6.53
CA ARG A 34 18.25 22.08 7.65
C ARG A 34 16.79 22.29 8.05
N GLY A 35 15.85 21.55 7.46
CA GLY A 35 14.43 21.64 7.76
C GLY A 35 13.67 20.37 7.41
N VAL A 36 12.38 20.39 7.71
CA VAL A 36 11.41 19.37 7.30
C VAL A 36 10.41 19.97 6.33
N VAL A 37 10.07 19.23 5.29
CA VAL A 37 8.92 19.54 4.42
C VAL A 37 7.80 18.56 4.71
N ASP A 38 6.56 19.03 4.59
CA ASP A 38 5.39 18.14 4.60
C ASP A 38 5.33 17.41 3.27
N GLY A 39 5.80 16.17 3.24
CA GLY A 39 5.64 15.29 2.08
C GLY A 39 4.51 14.28 2.27
N GLY A 40 3.56 14.58 3.15
CA GLY A 40 2.41 13.72 3.44
C GLY A 40 1.69 13.27 2.17
N GLU A 41 1.43 14.21 1.24
CA GLU A 41 0.76 13.92 -0.02
C GLU A 41 1.57 12.97 -0.92
N MET A 42 2.87 13.24 -1.10
CA MET A 42 3.74 12.41 -1.93
C MET A 42 3.89 11.00 -1.34
N TYR A 43 4.06 10.89 -0.02
CA TYR A 43 4.11 9.61 0.67
C TYR A 43 2.81 8.81 0.48
N ASN A 44 1.66 9.48 0.63
CA ASN A 44 0.36 8.83 0.45
C ASN A 44 0.17 8.34 -1.00
N ALA A 45 0.60 9.13 -1.99
CA ALA A 45 0.52 8.74 -3.39
C ALA A 45 1.38 7.50 -3.68
N LEU A 46 2.64 7.51 -3.24
CA LEU A 46 3.54 6.36 -3.41
C LEU A 46 3.02 5.10 -2.71
N LEU A 47 2.52 5.26 -1.48
CA LEU A 47 1.95 4.16 -0.71
C LEU A 47 0.72 3.57 -1.41
N ALA A 48 -0.17 4.42 -1.93
CA ALA A 48 -1.35 3.96 -2.66
C ALA A 48 -0.98 3.18 -3.93
N ASP A 49 0.00 3.67 -4.70
CA ASP A 49 0.49 2.98 -5.89
C ASP A 49 1.09 1.61 -5.54
N MET A 50 1.93 1.54 -4.50
CA MET A 50 2.52 0.28 -4.04
C MET A 50 1.47 -0.73 -3.58
N MET A 51 0.47 -0.29 -2.81
CA MET A 51 -0.65 -1.14 -2.39
C MET A 51 -1.45 -1.66 -3.59
N GLY A 52 -1.68 -0.81 -4.60
CA GLY A 52 -2.34 -1.19 -5.84
C GLY A 52 -1.57 -2.23 -6.66
N ILE A 53 -0.24 -2.09 -6.75
CA ILE A 53 0.64 -3.08 -7.40
C ILE A 53 0.58 -4.41 -6.65
N MET A 54 0.76 -4.39 -5.32
CA MET A 54 0.70 -5.61 -4.51
C MET A 54 -0.63 -6.36 -4.67
N LYS A 55 -1.76 -5.63 -4.62
CA LYS A 55 -3.09 -6.21 -4.85
C LYS A 55 -3.16 -6.94 -6.19
N LYS A 56 -2.79 -6.26 -7.28
CA LYS A 56 -2.84 -6.83 -8.64
C LYS A 56 -1.97 -8.09 -8.75
N THR A 57 -0.74 -8.04 -8.23
CA THR A 57 0.18 -9.18 -8.25
C THR A 57 -0.34 -10.36 -7.43
N LEU A 58 -0.85 -10.12 -6.22
CA LEU A 58 -1.40 -11.18 -5.36
C LEU A 58 -2.61 -11.85 -6.01
N ILE A 59 -3.53 -11.07 -6.60
CA ILE A 59 -4.67 -11.62 -7.32
C ILE A 59 -4.20 -12.47 -8.50
N ALA A 60 -3.25 -12.00 -9.30
CA ALA A 60 -2.73 -12.75 -10.45
C ALA A 60 -2.13 -14.10 -10.03
N VAL A 61 -1.26 -14.11 -9.02
CA VAL A 61 -0.66 -15.34 -8.48
C VAL A 61 -1.72 -16.30 -7.96
N LEU A 62 -2.71 -15.80 -7.20
CA LEU A 62 -3.76 -16.64 -6.63
C LEU A 62 -4.73 -17.19 -7.69
N LYS A 63 -4.90 -16.48 -8.82
CA LYS A 63 -5.66 -16.98 -9.97
C LYS A 63 -4.91 -18.08 -10.71
N GLU A 64 -3.58 -18.00 -10.82
CA GLU A 64 -2.74 -19.05 -11.44
C GLU A 64 -2.62 -20.32 -10.59
N CYS A 65 -2.77 -20.19 -9.26
CA CYS A 65 -2.69 -21.31 -8.32
C CYS A 65 -4.02 -22.05 -8.12
N LYS A 66 -5.10 -21.64 -8.82
CA LYS A 66 -6.44 -22.23 -8.77
C LYS A 66 -6.67 -23.14 -9.97
#